data_AF-T1D3R6-F1
#
_entry.id   AF-T1D3R6-F1
#
_cell.length_a   1.000
_cell.length_b   1.000
_cell.length_c   1.000
_cell.angle_alpha   90.00
_cell.angle_beta   90.00
_cell.angle_gamma   90.00
#
_symmetry.space_group_name_H-M   'P 1'
#
loop_
_entity.id
_entity.type
_entity.pdbx_description
1 polymer ?
#
loop_
_entity_poly.entity_id
_entity_poly.type
_entity_poly.pdbx_seq_one_letter_code
_entity_poly.pdbx_strand_id
1 'polypeptide(L)'
;LPALREWFWPLYGAATVVLTLLLPRILRRIDNRTALAGTCVSMIAGIALILVWPSILGLALATVLIGSVLMPIVMVVMREARLLAPSDHTRLIAALTTAFGIGQIVGPLTAAWLAARQHSFDLPLLLAALILVAASGLALVRTRGVAVPVGETQR
;
A
#
# COMPACT_ATOMS: atom_id res chain seq x y z
N LEU A 1 -22.84 19.93 -8.72
CA LEU A 1 -21.63 19.19 -8.27
C LEU A 1 -21.79 17.68 -7.96
N PRO A 2 -22.99 17.05 -7.90
CA PRO A 2 -23.10 15.59 -7.70
C PRO A 2 -22.34 14.76 -8.75
N ALA A 3 -22.52 15.11 -10.03
CA ALA A 3 -21.89 14.41 -11.16
C ALA A 3 -20.35 14.42 -11.11
N LEU A 4 -19.72 15.45 -10.54
CA LEU A 4 -18.25 15.50 -10.43
C LEU A 4 -17.71 14.47 -9.44
N ARG A 5 -18.48 14.18 -8.38
CA ARG A 5 -18.08 13.20 -7.35
C ARG A 5 -18.05 11.78 -7.91
N GLU A 6 -18.90 11.50 -8.88
CA GLU A 6 -18.98 10.19 -9.54
C GLU A 6 -17.73 9.90 -10.38
N TRP A 7 -17.04 10.94 -10.90
CA TRP A 7 -15.81 10.79 -11.69
C TRP A 7 -14.58 10.39 -10.88
N PHE A 8 -14.58 10.53 -9.55
CA PHE A 8 -13.44 10.07 -8.74
C PHE A 8 -13.23 8.57 -8.86
N TRP A 9 -14.30 7.77 -8.98
CA TRP A 9 -14.18 6.32 -9.07
C TRP A 9 -13.60 5.83 -10.41
N PRO A 10 -14.07 6.31 -11.58
CA PRO A 10 -13.40 6.08 -12.86
C PRO A 10 -11.96 6.57 -12.87
N LEU A 11 -11.67 7.75 -12.31
CA LEU A 11 -10.30 8.29 -12.26
C LEU A 11 -9.38 7.41 -11.43
N TYR A 12 -9.85 6.98 -10.26
CA TYR A 12 -9.17 6.03 -9.39
C TYR A 12 -8.87 4.71 -10.12
N GLY A 13 -9.88 4.14 -10.78
CA GLY A 13 -9.75 2.90 -11.55
C GLY A 13 -8.76 3.03 -12.70
N ALA A 14 -8.84 4.12 -13.48
CA ALA A 14 -7.92 4.39 -14.57
C ALA A 14 -6.47 4.53 -14.08
N ALA A 15 -6.24 5.28 -13.00
CA ALA A 15 -4.92 5.40 -12.38
C ALA A 15 -4.37 4.04 -11.92
N THR A 16 -5.23 3.21 -11.30
CA THR A 16 -4.90 1.85 -10.88
C THR A 16 -4.47 0.98 -12.07
N VAL A 17 -5.24 0.99 -13.16
CA VAL A 17 -4.96 0.21 -14.37
C VAL A 17 -3.64 0.63 -14.99
N VAL A 18 -3.43 1.94 -15.16
CA VAL A 18 -2.19 2.48 -15.76
C VAL A 18 -0.96 2.03 -14.98
N LEU A 19 -0.94 2.21 -13.65
CA LEU A 19 0.24 1.82 -12.88
C LEU A 19 0.42 0.30 -12.84
N THR A 20 -0.67 -0.48 -12.76
CA THR A 20 -0.62 -1.95 -12.81
C THR A 20 0.03 -2.45 -14.09
N LEU A 21 -0.29 -1.86 -15.25
CA LEU A 21 0.31 -2.22 -16.54
C LEU A 21 1.77 -1.77 -16.67
N LEU A 22 2.17 -0.71 -15.96
CA LEU A 22 3.56 -0.22 -15.95
C LEU A 22 4.42 -0.95 -14.92
N LEU A 23 3.83 -1.53 -13.88
CA LEU A 23 4.52 -2.14 -12.75
C LEU A 23 5.59 -3.16 -13.16
N PRO A 24 5.35 -4.11 -14.09
CA PRO A 24 6.39 -5.06 -14.49
C PRO A 24 7.63 -4.37 -15.09
N ARG A 25 7.45 -3.26 -15.82
CA ARG A 25 8.56 -2.48 -16.39
C ARG A 25 9.33 -1.75 -15.29
N ILE A 26 8.62 -1.21 -14.29
CA ILE A 26 9.21 -0.54 -13.13
C ILE A 26 10.04 -1.54 -12.30
N LEU A 27 9.49 -2.72 -12.01
CA LEU A 27 10.15 -3.78 -11.23
C LEU A 27 11.37 -4.43 -11.92
N ARG A 28 11.64 -4.10 -13.19
CA ARG A 28 12.93 -4.44 -13.85
C ARG A 28 14.07 -3.51 -13.43
N ARG A 29 13.75 -2.32 -12.92
CA ARG A 29 14.72 -1.28 -12.56
C ARG A 29 14.84 -1.06 -11.05
N ILE A 30 13.83 -1.46 -10.27
CA ILE A 30 13.82 -1.33 -8.82
C ILE A 30 13.53 -2.67 -8.15
N ASP A 31 14.03 -2.87 -6.94
CA ASP A 31 13.68 -4.03 -6.13
C ASP A 31 12.27 -3.88 -5.54
N ASN A 32 11.71 -5.00 -5.06
CA ASN A 32 10.35 -4.99 -4.52
C ASN A 32 10.23 -4.14 -3.26
N ARG A 33 11.26 -4.09 -2.42
CA ARG A 33 11.25 -3.30 -1.18
C ARG A 33 11.13 -1.81 -1.46
N THR A 34 11.91 -1.31 -2.41
CA THR A 34 11.80 0.07 -2.90
C THR A 34 10.44 0.32 -3.54
N ALA A 35 9.90 -0.65 -4.29
CA ALA A 35 8.55 -0.54 -4.84
C ALA A 35 7.47 -0.44 -3.73
N LEU A 36 7.56 -1.25 -2.66
CA LEU A 36 6.65 -1.18 -1.51
C LEU A 36 6.73 0.18 -0.81
N ALA A 37 7.95 0.66 -0.53
CA ALA A 37 8.16 1.99 0.05
C ALA A 37 7.57 3.09 -0.85
N GLY A 38 7.79 2.99 -2.17
CA GLY A 38 7.22 3.90 -3.16
C GLY A 38 5.68 3.93 -3.13
N THR A 39 5.03 2.78 -2.98
CA THR A 39 3.56 2.75 -2.82
C THR A 39 3.10 3.44 -1.55
N CYS A 40 3.78 3.24 -0.42
CA CYS A 40 3.47 3.93 0.83
C CYS A 40 3.64 5.44 0.69
N VAL A 41 4.73 5.88 0.07
CA VAL A 41 5.01 7.31 -0.19
C VAL A 41 3.92 7.94 -1.06
N SER A 42 3.46 7.25 -2.11
CA SER A 42 2.34 7.75 -2.94
C SER A 42 1.05 7.93 -2.13
N MET A 43 0.72 6.98 -1.25
CA MET A 43 -0.45 7.08 -0.37
C MET A 43 -0.31 8.24 0.62
N ILE A 44 0.87 8.40 1.25
CA ILE A 44 1.16 9.53 2.15
C ILE A 44 0.98 10.86 1.42
N ALA A 45 1.51 10.99 0.19
CA ALA A 45 1.37 12.19 -0.61
C ALA A 45 -0.10 12.50 -0.95
N GLY A 46 -0.89 11.48 -1.29
CA GLY A 46 -2.33 11.64 -1.51
C GLY A 46 -3.08 12.08 -0.24
N ILE A 47 -2.76 11.50 0.92
CA ILE A 47 -3.34 11.92 2.20
C ILE A 47 -2.96 13.37 2.52
N ALA A 48 -1.68 13.73 2.35
CA ALA A 48 -1.21 15.09 2.60
C ALA A 48 -1.92 16.12 1.69
N LEU A 49 -2.17 15.79 0.42
CA LEU A 49 -2.94 16.64 -0.49
C LEU A 49 -4.37 16.87 0.00
N ILE A 50 -5.05 15.82 0.51
CA ILE A 50 -6.41 15.95 1.04
C ILE A 50 -6.42 16.90 2.25
N LEU A 51 -5.43 16.81 3.13
CA LEU A 51 -5.34 17.61 4.36
C LEU A 51 -4.95 19.07 4.10
N VAL A 52 -3.98 19.31 3.22
CA VAL A 52 -3.39 20.64 3.02
C VAL A 52 -4.09 21.42 1.91
N TRP A 53 -4.67 20.74 0.92
CA TRP A 53 -5.31 21.37 -0.23
C TRP A 53 -6.69 20.75 -0.54
N PRO A 54 -7.71 21.02 0.29
CA PRO A 54 -9.06 20.44 0.18
C PRO A 54 -9.89 21.09 -0.95
N SER A 55 -9.36 21.09 -2.17
CA SER A 55 -10.02 21.55 -3.39
C SER A 55 -10.37 20.36 -4.29
N ILE A 56 -11.26 20.57 -5.27
CA ILE A 56 -11.60 19.54 -6.27
C ILE A 56 -10.34 18.97 -6.95
N LEU A 57 -9.41 19.85 -7.33
CA LEU A 57 -8.17 19.44 -7.99
C LEU A 57 -7.25 18.69 -7.02
N GLY A 58 -7.14 19.15 -5.77
CA GLY A 58 -6.39 18.45 -4.73
C GLY A 58 -6.92 17.04 -4.47
N LEU A 59 -8.25 16.89 -4.38
CA LEU A 59 -8.91 15.59 -4.25
C LEU A 59 -8.71 14.72 -5.49
N ALA A 60 -8.79 15.29 -6.70
CA ALA A 60 -8.57 14.54 -7.94
C ALA A 60 -7.12 14.00 -8.02
N LEU A 61 -6.13 14.83 -7.68
CA LEU A 61 -4.74 14.42 -7.66
C LEU A 61 -4.48 13.37 -6.56
N ALA A 62 -5.03 13.57 -5.36
CA ALA A 62 -4.96 12.58 -4.29
C ALA A 62 -5.58 11.24 -4.70
N THR A 63 -6.71 11.28 -5.40
CA THR A 63 -7.39 10.09 -5.95
C THR A 63 -6.50 9.34 -6.92
N VAL A 64 -5.78 10.05 -7.81
CA VAL A 64 -4.82 9.42 -8.74
C VAL A 64 -3.65 8.81 -7.98
N LEU A 65 -3.05 9.53 -7.03
CA LEU A 65 -1.90 9.05 -6.27
C LEU A 65 -2.23 7.81 -5.44
N ILE A 66 -3.34 7.84 -4.72
CA ILE A 66 -3.80 6.72 -3.87
C ILE A 66 -4.26 5.55 -4.75
N GLY A 67 -5.06 5.83 -5.79
CA GLY A 67 -5.59 4.81 -6.68
C GLY A 67 -4.52 4.07 -7.46
N SER A 68 -3.54 4.80 -7.98
CA SER A 68 -2.46 4.20 -8.77
C SER A 68 -1.79 3.02 -8.05
N VAL A 69 -1.64 3.07 -6.72
CA VAL A 69 -0.81 2.10 -5.97
C VAL A 69 -1.58 0.96 -5.29
N LEU A 70 -2.91 1.01 -5.20
CA LEU A 70 -3.69 0.04 -4.41
C LEU A 70 -3.59 -1.41 -4.92
N MET A 71 -3.60 -1.64 -6.24
CA MET A 71 -3.38 -2.97 -6.81
C MET A 71 -1.89 -3.32 -6.97
N PRO A 72 -1.03 -2.40 -7.42
CA PRO A 72 0.40 -2.66 -7.51
C PRO A 72 1.06 -3.14 -6.22
N ILE A 73 0.69 -2.58 -5.06
CA ILE A 73 1.24 -3.02 -3.78
C ILE A 73 0.95 -4.51 -3.52
N VAL A 74 -0.26 -4.99 -3.83
CA VAL A 74 -0.63 -6.40 -3.68
C VAL A 74 0.25 -7.29 -4.57
N MET A 75 0.47 -6.91 -5.82
CA MET A 75 1.33 -7.66 -6.74
C MET A 75 2.77 -7.76 -6.22
N VAL A 76 3.31 -6.65 -5.70
CA VAL A 76 4.67 -6.62 -5.13
C VAL A 76 4.76 -7.47 -3.87
N VAL A 77 3.78 -7.38 -2.97
CA VAL A 77 3.69 -8.22 -1.76
C VAL A 77 3.64 -9.70 -2.13
N MET A 78 2.83 -10.09 -3.10
CA MET A 78 2.73 -11.49 -3.53
C MET A 78 4.03 -11.97 -4.20
N ARG A 79 4.72 -11.10 -4.93
CA ARG A 79 6.05 -11.39 -5.48
C ARG A 79 7.08 -11.59 -4.36
N GLU A 80 7.10 -10.72 -3.36
CA GLU A 80 7.98 -10.85 -2.19
C GLU A 80 7.69 -12.09 -1.37
N ALA A 81 6.42 -12.40 -1.11
CA ALA A 81 6.02 -13.62 -0.40
C ALA A 81 6.56 -14.87 -1.11
N ARG A 82 6.51 -14.88 -2.45
CA ARG A 82 7.08 -15.97 -3.23
C ARG A 82 8.62 -16.06 -3.14
N LEU A 83 9.30 -14.94 -3.01
CA LEU A 83 10.76 -14.93 -2.84
C LEU A 83 11.19 -15.32 -1.42
N LEU A 84 10.41 -14.94 -0.41
CA LEU A 84 10.74 -15.18 1.00
C LEU A 84 10.42 -16.60 1.47
N ALA A 85 9.46 -17.29 0.86
CA ALA A 85 9.08 -18.64 1.23
C ALA A 85 9.12 -19.64 0.05
N PRO A 86 10.27 -19.87 -0.63
CA PRO A 86 10.39 -20.71 -1.84
C PRO A 86 9.73 -22.09 -1.80
N SER A 87 9.63 -22.68 -0.61
CA SER A 87 9.09 -24.02 -0.39
C SER A 87 7.62 -24.04 0.08
N ASP A 88 7.10 -22.94 0.64
CA ASP A 88 5.75 -22.86 1.22
C ASP A 88 5.14 -21.45 1.10
N HIS A 89 5.10 -20.94 -0.14
CA HIS A 89 4.54 -19.62 -0.42
C HIS A 89 3.06 -19.52 -0.07
N THR A 90 2.32 -20.62 -0.19
CA THR A 90 0.86 -20.66 0.04
C THR A 90 0.54 -20.26 1.47
N ARG A 91 1.26 -20.81 2.46
CA ARG A 91 1.05 -20.47 3.87
C ARG A 91 1.34 -18.99 4.15
N LEU A 92 2.41 -18.44 3.58
CA LEU A 92 2.74 -17.02 3.75
C LEU A 92 1.72 -16.11 3.07
N ILE A 93 1.27 -16.44 1.86
CA ILE A 93 0.23 -15.69 1.15
C ILE A 93 -1.10 -15.73 1.93
N ALA A 94 -1.47 -16.87 2.50
CA ALA A 94 -2.65 -17.00 3.35
C ALA A 94 -2.56 -16.12 4.61
N ALA A 95 -1.40 -16.09 5.27
CA ALA A 95 -1.16 -15.23 6.43
C ALA A 95 -1.24 -13.74 6.05
N LEU A 96 -0.62 -13.34 4.93
CA LEU A 96 -0.69 -11.96 4.42
C LEU A 96 -2.13 -11.54 4.07
N THR A 97 -2.89 -12.44 3.46
CA THR A 97 -4.31 -12.21 3.11
C THR A 97 -5.17 -12.08 4.35
N THR A 98 -4.91 -12.90 5.37
CA THR A 98 -5.59 -12.83 6.67
C THR A 98 -5.29 -11.50 7.36
N ALA A 99 -4.02 -11.09 7.39
CA ALA A 99 -3.61 -9.79 7.94
C ALA A 99 -4.26 -8.62 7.18
N PHE A 100 -4.34 -8.70 5.84
CA PHE A 100 -5.05 -7.72 5.03
C PHE A 100 -6.55 -7.65 5.39
N GLY A 101 -7.21 -8.79 5.53
CA GLY A 101 -8.61 -8.87 5.94
C GLY A 101 -8.87 -8.27 7.32
N ILE A 102 -7.99 -8.53 8.30
CA ILE A 102 -8.06 -7.89 9.62
C ILE A 102 -7.95 -6.37 9.48
N GLY A 103 -7.00 -5.88 8.68
CA GLY A 103 -6.84 -4.46 8.40
C GLY A 103 -8.08 -3.81 7.76
N GLN A 104 -8.76 -4.52 6.85
CA GLN A 104 -10.01 -4.05 6.21
C GLN A 104 -11.18 -3.93 7.20
N ILE A 105 -11.14 -4.62 8.33
CA ILE A 105 -12.14 -4.49 9.41
C ILE A 105 -11.72 -3.42 10.42
N VAL A 106 -10.51 -3.53 10.96
CA VAL A 106 -10.01 -2.64 12.03
C VAL A 106 -9.86 -1.21 11.53
N GLY A 107 -9.41 -1.00 10.28
CA GLY A 107 -9.17 0.32 9.69
C GLY A 107 -10.42 1.21 9.68
N PRO A 108 -11.51 0.83 8.98
CA PRO A 108 -12.74 1.61 8.94
C PRO A 108 -13.39 1.82 10.31
N LEU A 109 -13.37 0.80 11.19
CA LEU A 109 -13.92 0.92 12.55
C LEU A 109 -13.17 1.98 13.37
N THR A 110 -11.83 1.94 13.31
CA THR A 110 -10.97 2.91 14.00
C THR A 110 -11.18 4.31 13.41
N ALA A 111 -11.17 4.44 12.08
CA ALA A 111 -11.37 5.71 11.40
C ALA A 111 -12.74 6.33 11.71
N ALA A 112 -13.82 5.55 11.64
CA ALA A 112 -15.17 6.00 11.94
C ALA A 112 -15.32 6.42 13.40
N TRP A 113 -14.76 5.65 14.35
CA TRP A 113 -14.79 5.99 15.77
C TRP A 113 -14.02 7.29 16.07
N LEU A 114 -12.85 7.47 15.46
CA LEU A 114 -12.06 8.70 15.61
C LEU A 114 -12.79 9.91 14.99
N ALA A 115 -13.36 9.72 13.79
CA ALA A 115 -14.07 10.77 13.08
C ALA A 115 -15.35 11.20 13.79
N ALA A 116 -16.08 10.26 14.40
CA ALA A 116 -17.29 10.55 15.17
C ALA A 116 -17.01 11.45 16.38
N ARG A 117 -15.81 11.38 16.97
CA ARG A 117 -15.43 12.21 18.13
C ARG A 117 -14.94 13.60 17.79
N GLN A 118 -14.31 13.75 16.64
CA GLN A 118 -13.74 15.04 16.20
C GLN A 118 -14.60 15.73 15.14
N HIS A 119 -15.65 15.08 14.67
CA HIS A 119 -16.48 15.53 13.55
C HIS A 119 -15.66 15.84 12.27
N SER A 120 -14.49 15.22 12.12
CA SER A 120 -13.59 15.39 10.97
C SER A 120 -12.81 14.11 10.68
N PHE A 121 -12.31 13.97 9.46
CA PHE A 121 -11.44 12.85 9.06
C PHE A 121 -9.95 13.13 9.22
N ASP A 122 -9.58 14.30 9.74
CA ASP A 122 -8.19 14.75 9.80
C ASP A 122 -7.33 13.83 10.67
N LEU A 123 -7.78 13.49 11.89
CA LEU A 123 -7.03 12.60 12.76
C LEU A 123 -6.94 11.15 12.25
N PRO A 124 -8.03 10.53 11.74
CA PRO A 124 -7.92 9.26 11.03
C PRO A 124 -6.90 9.27 9.89
N LEU A 125 -6.89 10.33 9.07
CA LEU A 125 -5.97 10.47 7.94
C LEU A 125 -4.52 10.65 8.40
N LEU A 126 -4.28 11.45 9.43
CA LEU A 126 -2.96 11.62 10.05
C LEU A 126 -2.44 10.29 10.63
N LEU A 127 -3.30 9.54 11.33
CA LEU A 127 -2.94 8.22 11.86
C LEU A 127 -2.59 7.25 10.73
N ALA A 128 -3.37 7.23 9.65
CA ALA A 128 -3.07 6.40 8.48
C ALA A 128 -1.72 6.79 7.84
N ALA A 129 -1.44 8.09 7.70
CA ALA A 129 -0.15 8.57 7.18
C ALA A 129 1.03 8.14 8.08
N LEU A 130 0.90 8.22 9.40
CA LEU A 130 1.93 7.78 10.35
C LEU A 130 2.21 6.27 10.25
N ILE A 131 1.17 5.45 10.12
CA ILE A 131 1.30 4.01 9.91
C ILE A 131 2.03 3.72 8.59
N LEU A 132 1.69 4.45 7.51
CA LEU A 132 2.36 4.32 6.22
C LEU A 132 3.83 4.75 6.28
N VAL A 133 4.19 5.77 7.06
CA VAL A 133 5.58 6.17 7.29
C VAL A 133 6.35 5.04 7.98
N ALA A 134 5.78 4.45 9.03
CA ALA A 134 6.38 3.31 9.71
C ALA A 134 6.53 2.08 8.79
N ALA A 135 5.50 1.78 7.99
CA ALA A 135 5.53 0.69 7.01
C ALA A 135 6.58 0.92 5.91
N SER A 136 6.70 2.15 5.41
CA SER A 136 7.72 2.54 4.43
C SER A 136 9.13 2.37 5.01
N GLY A 137 9.34 2.83 6.25
CA GLY A 137 10.59 2.63 6.97
C GLY A 137 10.95 1.15 7.09
N LEU A 138 9.99 0.33 7.56
CA LEU A 138 10.18 -1.12 7.70
C LEU A 138 10.48 -1.81 6.36
N ALA A 139 9.81 -1.42 5.28
CA ALA A 139 10.06 -1.97 3.95
C ALA A 139 11.51 -1.72 3.48
N LEU A 140 12.10 -0.58 3.85
CA LEU A 140 13.46 -0.21 3.49
C LEU A 140 14.54 -0.81 4.43
N VAL A 141 14.17 -1.33 5.60
CA VAL A 141 15.12 -2.01 6.49
C VAL A 141 15.64 -3.27 5.80
N ARG A 142 16.94 -3.31 5.48
CA ARG A 142 17.59 -4.52 4.94
C ARG A 142 17.69 -5.57 6.04
N THR A 143 16.93 -6.65 5.91
CA THR A 143 17.19 -7.87 6.68
C THR A 143 18.43 -8.51 6.08
N ARG A 144 19.56 -8.48 6.79
CA ARG A 144 20.73 -9.29 6.42
C ARG A 144 20.25 -10.75 6.36
N GLY A 145 20.43 -11.42 5.23
CA GLY A 145 19.98 -12.79 5.05
C GLY A 145 20.53 -13.65 6.18
N VAL A 146 19.64 -14.36 6.87
CA VAL A 146 20.05 -15.49 7.70
C VAL A 146 20.67 -16.49 6.73
N ALA A 147 21.99 -16.66 6.81
CA ALA A 147 22.68 -17.70 6.06
C ALA A 147 22.03 -19.02 6.48
N VAL A 148 21.29 -19.65 5.55
CA VAL A 148 20.85 -21.03 5.73
C VAL A 148 22.14 -21.86 5.67
N PRO A 149 22.54 -22.54 6.76
CA PRO A 149 23.65 -23.47 6.68
C PRO A 149 23.24 -24.53 5.66
N VAL A 150 23.98 -24.63 4.56
CA VAL A 150 23.87 -25.76 3.66
C VAL A 150 24.34 -26.95 4.48
N GLY A 151 23.39 -27.71 5.02
CA GLY A 151 23.69 -29.01 5.60
C GLY A 151 24.33 -29.84 4.51
N GLU A 152 25.59 -30.19 4.70
CA GLU A 152 26.24 -31.25 3.96
C GLU A 152 25.38 -32.51 4.11
N THR A 153 24.57 -32.80 3.11
CA THR A 153 24.06 -34.16 2.91
C THR A 153 25.27 -34.99 2.45
N GLN A 154 26.04 -35.43 3.45
CA GLN A 154 27.05 -36.47 3.33
C GLN A 154 26.37 -37.75 2.81
N ARG A 155 26.82 -38.15 1.61
CA ARG A 155 27.04 -39.51 1.09
C ARG A 155 26.08 -40.64 1.48
#